data_AF-A0A8J8A2E5-F1
#
_entry.id   AF-A0A8J8A2E5-F1
#
_cell.length_a   1.000
_cell.length_b   1.000
_cell.length_c   1.000
_cell.angle_alpha   90.00
_cell.angle_beta   90.00
_cell.angle_gamma   90.00
#
_symmetry.space_group_name_H-M   'P 1'
#
loop_
_entity.id
_entity.type
_entity.pdbx_description
1 polymer ?
#
loop_
_entity_poly.entity_id
_entity_poly.type
_entity_poly.pdbx_seq_one_letter_code
_entity_poly.pdbx_strand_id
1 'polypeptide(L)'
;MREDLAIVLVAIAVALFFAPALLLGPVYFAFAFLYLVSLYLAERWGPRWLSEAVSILFALVLAHLMMERLGRWDWRLFTIFTVLVTVSAIRRLKNEGSSNPDAR
;
A
#
# COMPACT_ATOMS: atom_id res chain seq x y z
N MET A 1 -16.41 14.97 17.46
CA MET A 1 -15.46 14.10 18.17
C MET A 1 -14.97 12.91 17.34
N ARG A 2 -15.81 11.90 16.98
CA ARG A 2 -15.35 10.78 16.11
C ARG A 2 -14.99 11.25 14.69
N GLU A 3 -15.74 12.19 14.15
CA GLU A 3 -15.50 12.76 12.82
C GLU A 3 -14.21 13.58 12.77
N ASP A 4 -13.96 14.44 13.77
CA ASP A 4 -12.70 15.18 13.90
C ASP A 4 -11.49 14.24 13.96
N LEU A 5 -11.63 13.13 14.70
CA LEU A 5 -10.56 12.13 14.82
C LEU A 5 -10.32 11.40 13.50
N ALA A 6 -11.37 11.10 12.73
CA ALA A 6 -11.26 10.50 11.41
C ALA A 6 -10.58 11.45 10.41
N ILE A 7 -10.93 12.74 10.44
CA ILE A 7 -10.30 13.76 9.58
C ILE A 7 -8.81 13.87 9.88
N VAL A 8 -8.42 13.90 11.16
CA VAL A 8 -7.00 13.93 11.57
C VAL A 8 -6.27 12.67 11.10
N LEU A 9 -6.86 11.49 11.26
CA LEU A 9 -6.29 10.22 10.78
C LEU A 9 -6.08 10.21 9.26
N VAL A 10 -7.06 10.72 8.50
CA VAL A 10 -6.93 10.84 7.04
C VAL A 10 -5.83 11.82 6.68
N ALA A 11 -5.74 12.97 7.34
CA ALA A 11 -4.67 13.94 7.09
C ALA A 11 -3.28 13.35 7.36
N ILE A 12 -3.14 12.59 8.46
CA ILE A 12 -1.89 11.88 8.79
C ILE A 12 -1.57 10.81 7.74
N ALA A 13 -2.56 10.02 7.32
CA ALA A 13 -2.38 9.00 6.29
C ALA A 13 -1.91 9.61 4.96
N VAL A 14 -2.50 10.74 4.55
CA VAL A 14 -2.09 11.49 3.36
C VAL A 14 -0.67 12.02 3.52
N ALA A 15 -0.34 12.63 4.66
CA ALA A 15 0.99 13.14 4.92
C ALA A 15 2.05 12.03 4.90
N LEU A 16 1.76 10.87 5.52
CA LEU A 16 2.62 9.70 5.50
C LEU A 16 2.76 9.10 4.11
N PHE A 17 1.69 9.09 3.31
CA PHE A 17 1.74 8.65 1.93
C PHE A 17 2.72 9.50 1.12
N PHE A 18 2.69 10.82 1.29
CA PHE A 18 3.61 11.73 0.59
C PHE A 18 4.99 11.91 1.26
N ALA A 19 5.22 11.36 2.45
CA ALA A 19 6.52 11.45 3.13
C ALA A 19 7.70 10.93 2.27
N PRO A 20 7.60 9.83 1.50
CA PRO A 20 8.67 9.38 0.62
C PRO A 20 9.00 10.38 -0.50
N ALA A 21 8.06 11.27 -0.87
CA ALA A 21 8.30 12.31 -1.87
C ALA A 21 9.40 13.29 -1.43
N LEU A 22 9.61 13.48 -0.12
CA LEU A 22 10.69 14.31 0.42
C LEU A 22 12.08 13.71 0.16
N LEU A 23 12.16 12.38 0.00
CA LEU A 23 13.42 11.64 -0.17
C LEU A 23 13.69 11.27 -1.63
N LEU A 24 12.63 10.85 -2.32
CA LEU A 24 12.66 10.36 -3.70
C LEU A 24 12.35 11.45 -4.74
N GLY A 25 11.78 12.58 -4.30
CA GLY A 25 11.51 13.73 -5.15
C GLY A 25 10.59 13.40 -6.33
N PRO A 26 10.89 13.86 -7.56
CA PRO A 26 10.04 13.66 -8.75
C PRO A 26 9.79 12.19 -9.09
N VAL A 27 10.73 11.30 -8.75
CA VAL A 27 10.64 9.87 -9.03
C VAL A 27 9.45 9.25 -8.29
N TYR A 28 9.22 9.65 -7.04
CA TYR A 28 8.06 9.17 -6.27
C TYR A 28 6.75 9.65 -6.86
N PHE A 29 6.66 10.89 -7.36
CA PHE A 29 5.44 11.38 -8.00
C PHE A 29 5.12 10.61 -9.27
N ALA A 30 6.12 10.33 -10.11
CA ALA A 30 5.93 9.48 -11.30
C ALA A 30 5.49 8.06 -10.91
N PHE A 31 6.10 7.49 -9.87
CA PHE A 31 5.76 6.17 -9.38
C PHE A 31 4.34 6.10 -8.77
N ALA A 32 3.97 7.07 -7.95
CA ALA A 32 2.63 7.20 -7.39
C ALA A 32 1.58 7.42 -8.48
N PHE A 33 1.88 8.19 -9.52
CA PHE A 33 1.01 8.34 -10.67
C PHE A 33 0.78 7.01 -11.40
N LEU A 34 1.85 6.27 -11.70
CA LEU A 34 1.74 4.94 -12.32
C LEU A 34 0.92 3.96 -11.46
N TYR A 35 1.10 4.02 -10.14
CA TYR A 35 0.30 3.23 -9.21
C TYR A 35 -1.19 3.57 -9.28
N LEU A 36 -1.54 4.86 -9.21
CA LEU A 36 -2.95 5.30 -9.28
C LEU A 36 -3.59 4.90 -10.61
N VAL A 37 -2.87 5.03 -11.72
CA VAL A 37 -3.34 4.59 -13.04
C VAL A 37 -3.54 3.08 -13.07
N SER A 38 -2.57 2.31 -12.57
CA SER A 38 -2.65 0.85 -12.55
C SER A 38 -3.78 0.35 -11.66
N LEU A 39 -3.96 0.99 -10.49
CA LEU A 39 -5.03 0.67 -9.55
C LEU A 39 -6.39 1.01 -10.17
N TYR A 40 -6.52 2.17 -10.81
CA TYR A 40 -7.75 2.57 -11.50
C TYR A 40 -8.12 1.59 -12.63
N LEU A 41 -7.14 1.16 -13.43
CA LEU A 41 -7.38 0.14 -14.47
C LEU A 41 -7.77 -1.19 -13.85
N ALA A 42 -7.06 -1.63 -12.79
CA ALA A 42 -7.32 -2.89 -12.12
C ALA A 42 -8.70 -2.91 -11.44
N GLU A 43 -9.16 -1.79 -10.89
CA GLU A 43 -10.46 -1.68 -10.25
C GLU A 43 -11.60 -1.58 -11.28
N ARG A 44 -11.35 -0.94 -12.43
CA ARG A 44 -12.38 -0.72 -13.44
C ARG A 44 -12.53 -1.85 -14.45
N TRP A 45 -11.45 -2.54 -14.76
CA TRP A 45 -11.40 -3.57 -15.81
C TRP A 45 -10.84 -4.90 -15.32
N GLY A 46 -10.21 -4.91 -14.14
CA GLY A 46 -9.52 -6.06 -13.61
C GLY A 46 -10.36 -6.87 -12.61
N PRO A 47 -10.07 -8.16 -12.48
CA PRO A 47 -10.58 -8.98 -11.38
C PRO A 47 -10.08 -8.48 -10.01
N ARG A 48 -10.87 -8.64 -8.93
CA ARG A 48 -10.59 -8.11 -7.56
C ARG A 48 -9.18 -8.40 -7.02
N TRP A 49 -8.62 -9.58 -7.30
CA TRP A 49 -7.24 -9.91 -6.89
C TRP A 49 -6.16 -9.02 -7.54
N LEU A 50 -6.46 -8.39 -8.68
CA LEU A 50 -5.49 -7.58 -9.42
C LEU A 50 -5.24 -6.23 -8.73
N SER A 51 -6.27 -5.58 -8.18
CA SER A 51 -6.10 -4.35 -7.40
C SER A 51 -5.27 -4.61 -6.13
N GLU A 52 -5.43 -5.79 -5.55
CA GLU A 52 -4.66 -6.20 -4.36
C GLU A 52 -3.20 -6.49 -4.73
N ALA A 53 -2.96 -7.19 -5.84
CA ALA A 53 -1.62 -7.42 -6.38
C ALA A 53 -0.90 -6.10 -6.72
N VAL A 54 -1.58 -5.15 -7.36
CA VAL A 54 -1.04 -3.82 -7.69
C VAL A 54 -0.63 -3.06 -6.42
N SER A 55 -1.45 -3.15 -5.37
CA SER A 55 -1.16 -2.52 -4.06
C SER A 55 0.06 -3.14 -3.38
N ILE A 56 0.19 -4.47 -3.43
CA ILE A 56 1.34 -5.20 -2.87
C ILE A 56 2.62 -4.84 -3.63
N LEU A 57 2.57 -4.86 -4.97
CA LEU A 57 3.69 -4.48 -5.84
C LEU A 57 4.14 -3.05 -5.56
N PHE A 58 3.21 -2.11 -5.43
CA PHE A 58 3.52 -0.73 -5.09
C PHE A 58 4.25 -0.61 -3.76
N ALA A 59 3.74 -1.27 -2.71
CA ALA A 59 4.36 -1.26 -1.39
C ALA A 59 5.78 -1.85 -1.43
N LEU A 60 6.00 -2.94 -2.18
CA LEU A 60 7.31 -3.58 -2.31
C LEU A 60 8.33 -2.67 -2.99
N VAL A 61 7.96 -2.11 -4.15
CA VAL A 61 8.85 -1.24 -4.92
C VAL A 61 9.13 0.05 -4.17
N LEU A 62 8.13 0.61 -3.46
CA LEU A 62 8.33 1.78 -2.61
C LEU A 62 9.31 1.49 -1.46
N ALA A 63 9.17 0.35 -0.79
CA ALA A 63 10.08 -0.07 0.27
C ALA A 63 11.51 -0.26 -0.26
N HIS A 64 11.67 -0.86 -1.45
CA HIS A 64 12.96 -1.00 -2.11
C HIS A 64 13.58 0.38 -2.40
N LEU A 65 12.84 1.27 -3.06
CA LEU A 65 13.31 2.62 -3.42
C LEU A 65 13.72 3.40 -2.15
N MET A 66 12.93 3.31 -1.08
CA MET A 66 13.25 3.93 0.20
C MET A 66 14.56 3.40 0.79
N MET A 67 14.78 2.08 0.80
CA MET A 67 16.01 1.48 1.34
C MET A 67 17.24 1.83 0.52
N GLU A 68 17.11 1.84 -0.80
CA GLU A 68 18.17 2.26 -1.72
C GLU A 68 18.54 3.73 -1.48
N ARG A 69 17.55 4.62 -1.35
CA ARG A 69 17.80 6.05 -1.11
C ARG A 69 18.37 6.35 0.28
N LEU A 70 18.02 5.55 1.28
CA LEU A 70 18.53 5.70 2.65
C LEU A 70 19.96 5.14 2.81
N GLY A 71 20.53 4.49 1.79
CA GLY A 71 21.88 3.93 1.82
C GLY A 71 22.10 2.84 2.88
N ARG A 72 21.02 2.39 3.51
CA ARG A 72 20.99 1.35 4.55
C ARG A 72 20.22 0.16 4.01
N TRP A 73 20.87 -0.58 3.11
CA TRP A 73 20.34 -1.82 2.58
C TRP A 73 20.33 -2.90 3.67
N ASP A 74 19.32 -2.85 4.52
CA ASP A 74 19.14 -3.81 5.61
C ASP A 74 18.11 -4.86 5.16
N TRP A 75 18.61 -5.90 4.49
CA TRP A 75 17.80 -6.99 3.93
C TRP A 75 16.86 -7.63 4.96
N ARG A 76 17.22 -7.57 6.25
CA ARG A 76 16.37 -8.01 7.37
C ARG A 76 15.08 -7.21 7.46
N LEU A 77 15.16 -5.88 7.41
CA LEU A 77 13.99 -5.00 7.44
C LEU A 77 13.11 -5.18 6.19
N PHE A 78 13.73 -5.39 5.03
CA PHE A 78 13.00 -5.63 3.78
C PHE A 78 12.21 -6.93 3.81
N THR A 79 12.85 -7.99 4.31
CA THR A 79 12.22 -9.31 4.46
C THR A 79 11.08 -9.25 5.47
N ILE A 80 11.28 -8.60 6.63
CA ILE A 80 10.21 -8.41 7.63
C ILE A 80 9.03 -7.65 7.04
N PHE A 81 9.28 -6.56 6.31
CA PHE A 81 8.24 -5.78 5.65
C PHE A 81 7.47 -6.62 4.62
N THR A 82 8.18 -7.37 3.78
CA THR A 82 7.61 -8.26 2.77
C THR A 82 6.74 -9.34 3.41
N VAL A 83 7.22 -9.96 4.49
CA VAL A 83 6.45 -10.97 5.25
C VAL A 83 5.19 -10.33 5.86
N LEU A 84 5.29 -9.14 6.44
CA LEU A 84 4.14 -8.43 7.00
C LEU A 84 3.08 -8.11 5.94
N VAL A 85 3.50 -7.58 4.79
CA VAL A 85 2.61 -7.26 3.66
C VAL A 85 1.94 -8.54 3.15
N THR A 86 2.71 -9.61 2.97
CA THR A 86 2.19 -10.90 2.49
C THR A 86 1.22 -11.52 3.48
N VAL A 87 1.55 -11.54 4.78
CA VAL A 87 0.66 -12.05 5.83
C VAL A 87 -0.61 -11.22 5.92
N SER A 88 -0.51 -9.89 5.80
CA SER A 88 -1.68 -8.99 5.78
C SER A 88 -2.59 -9.28 4.59
N ALA A 89 -2.04 -9.46 3.38
CA ALA A 89 -2.79 -9.81 2.19
C ALA A 89 -3.47 -11.18 2.31
N ILE A 90 -2.75 -12.22 2.79
CA ILE A 90 -3.33 -13.55 3.04
C ILE A 90 -4.47 -13.47 4.07
N ARG A 91 -4.29 -12.69 5.13
CA ARG A 91 -5.32 -12.50 6.16
C ARG A 91 -6.54 -11.78 5.60
N ARG A 92 -6.34 -10.80 4.72
CA ARG A 92 -7.41 -10.04 4.07
C ARG A 92 -8.21 -10.92 3.12
N LEU A 93 -7.55 -11.68 2.25
CA LEU A 93 -8.18 -12.69 1.38
C LEU A 93 -8.98 -13.74 2.19
N LYS A 94 -8.42 -14.23 3.29
CA LYS A 94 -9.11 -15.19 4.18
C LYS A 94 -10.33 -14.57 4.85
N ASN A 95 -10.25 -13.31 5.28
CA ASN A 95 -11.34 -12.62 5.96
C ASN A 95 -12.44 -12.18 4.98
N GLU A 96 -12.10 -11.84 3.74
CA GLU A 96 -13.09 -11.55 2.69
C GLU A 96 -13.88 -12.80 2.29
N GLY A 97 -13.24 -13.98 2.28
CA GLY A 97 -13.93 -15.28 2.13
C GLY A 97 -14.77 -15.73 3.34
N SER A 98 -14.57 -15.12 4.51
CA SER A 98 -15.32 -15.37 5.76
C SER A 98 -16.43 -14.35 6.00
N SER A 99 -16.80 -13.55 4.99
CA SER A 99 -18.03 -12.75 5.03
C SER A 99 -19.23 -13.71 4.95
N ASN A 100 -19.64 -14.17 6.12
CA ASN A 100 -20.82 -14.97 6.38
C ASN A 100 -22.04 -14.45 5.60
N PRO A 101 -22.63 -15.23 4.66
CA PRO A 101 -23.88 -14.87 4.00
C PRO A 101 -25.12 -14.95 4.93
N ASP A 102 -24.96 -15.43 6.17
CA ASP A 102 -26.07 -15.69 7.10
C ASP A 102 -26.30 -14.60 8.17
N ALA A 103 -25.92 -13.34 7.90
CA ALA A 103 -26.34 -12.20 8.71
C ALA A 103 -27.48 -11.43 8.04
N ARG A 104 -28.64 -12.09 7.88
CA ARG A 104 -29.94 -11.46 7.66
C ARG A 104 -30.97 -12.09 8.58
#